data_AF-A0A2U1P8T6-F1
#
_entry.id   AF-A0A2U1P8T6-F1
#
_cell.length_a   1.000
_cell.length_b   1.000
_cell.length_c   1.000
_cell.angle_alpha   90.00
_cell.angle_beta   90.00
_cell.angle_gamma   90.00
#
_symmetry.space_group_name_H-M   'P 1'
#
loop_
_entity.id
_entity.type
_entity.pdbx_description
1 polymer ?
#
loop_
_entity_poly.entity_id
_entity_poly.type
_entity_poly.pdbx_seq_one_letter_code
_entity_poly.pdbx_strand_id
1 'polypeptide(L)'
;MRGDEAKDVCPEINLVQVPVARVKADLTTYRDAGSEIVPILARKGRCERASIDEVYFDLTYVFETMLKETSFESLESIDEEVLKPHKLGLSSGY
;
A
#
# COMPACT_ATOMS: atom_id res chain seq x y z
N MET A 1 12.30 10.77 17.27
CA MET A 1 12.82 11.97 16.58
C MET A 1 11.96 13.15 16.99
N ARG A 2 12.55 14.25 17.46
CA ARG A 2 11.80 15.48 17.76
C ARG A 2 11.78 16.39 16.54
N GLY A 3 10.75 17.23 16.43
CA GLY A 3 10.61 18.15 15.30
C GLY A 3 11.78 19.13 15.19
N ASP A 4 12.26 19.65 16.31
CA ASP A 4 13.38 20.60 16.33
C ASP A 4 14.69 19.93 15.88
N GLU A 5 14.98 18.73 16.37
CA GLU A 5 16.13 17.92 15.92
C GLU A 5 16.07 17.62 14.40
N ALA A 6 14.86 17.42 13.86
CA ALA A 6 14.68 17.18 12.43
C ALA A 6 15.00 18.44 11.59
N LYS A 7 14.71 19.64 12.11
CA LYS A 7 15.04 20.91 11.45
C LYS A 7 16.54 21.19 11.42
N ASP A 8 17.28 20.75 12.45
CA ASP A 8 18.75 20.90 12.46
C ASP A 8 19.40 20.13 11.29
N VAL A 9 18.83 18.98 10.91
CA VAL A 9 19.31 18.16 9.79
C VAL A 9 18.73 18.63 8.44
N CYS A 10 17.46 19.06 8.43
CA CYS A 10 16.77 19.52 7.23
C CYS A 10 15.97 20.79 7.54
N PRO A 11 16.58 21.99 7.42
CA PRO A 11 15.94 23.25 7.82
C PRO A 11 14.65 23.56 7.04
N GLU A 12 14.56 23.09 5.80
CA GLU A 12 13.42 23.31 4.90
C GLU A 12 12.28 22.30 5.09
N ILE A 13 12.37 21.39 6.07
CA ILE A 13 11.34 20.37 6.29
C ILE A 13 10.01 21.00 6.72
N ASN A 14 8.93 20.61 6.04
CA ASN A 14 7.58 20.98 6.46
C ASN A 14 7.11 20.01 7.55
N LEU A 15 6.97 20.52 8.78
CA LEU A 15 6.40 19.76 9.90
C LEU A 15 4.91 20.06 10.02
N VAL A 16 4.07 19.02 9.92
CA VAL A 16 2.62 19.12 10.12
C VAL A 16 2.27 18.51 11.47
N GLN A 17 1.47 19.23 12.26
CA GLN A 17 1.05 18.77 13.58
C GLN A 17 -0.26 17.96 13.49
N VAL A 18 -0.28 16.79 14.12
CA VAL A 18 -1.50 16.00 14.30
C VAL A 18 -2.54 16.81 15.10
N PRO A 19 -3.81 16.86 14.67
CA PRO A 19 -4.86 17.54 15.43
C PRO A 19 -4.92 17.09 16.89
N VAL A 20 -5.30 17.99 17.80
CA VAL A 20 -5.40 17.69 19.24
C VAL A 20 -6.84 17.86 19.70
N ALA A 21 -7.40 16.82 20.28
CA ALA A 21 -8.71 16.83 20.90
C ALA A 21 -8.59 16.37 22.36
N ARG A 22 -9.20 17.12 23.29
CA ARG A 22 -9.17 16.79 24.73
C ARG A 22 -7.73 16.56 25.26
N VAL A 23 -6.78 17.40 24.83
CA VAL A 23 -5.37 17.36 25.23
C VAL A 23 -4.62 16.09 24.77
N LYS A 24 -5.18 15.34 23.81
CA LYS A 24 -4.55 14.15 23.22
C LYS A 24 -4.54 14.24 21.70
N ALA A 25 -3.58 13.55 21.09
CA ALA A 25 -3.52 13.43 19.64
C ALA A 25 -4.81 12.78 19.11
N ASP A 26 -5.41 13.43 18.12
CA ASP A 26 -6.58 12.95 17.41
C ASP A 26 -6.14 12.38 16.06
N LEU A 27 -6.28 11.06 15.92
CA LEU A 27 -5.90 10.32 14.72
C LEU A 27 -7.09 10.04 13.81
N THR A 28 -8.26 10.61 14.08
CA THR A 28 -9.52 10.30 13.37
C THR A 28 -9.39 10.51 11.87
N THR A 29 -8.85 11.65 11.43
CA THR A 29 -8.65 11.95 10.00
C THR A 29 -7.84 10.88 9.27
N TYR A 30 -6.77 10.36 9.88
CA TYR A 30 -5.96 9.31 9.27
C TYR A 30 -6.68 7.96 9.27
N ARG A 31 -7.45 7.66 10.33
CA ARG A 31 -8.20 6.40 10.42
C ARG A 31 -9.34 6.37 9.41
N ASP A 32 -10.01 7.49 9.22
CA ASP A 32 -11.10 7.65 8.26
C ASP A 32 -10.55 7.48 6.83
N ALA A 33 -9.48 8.22 6.49
CA ALA A 33 -8.81 8.09 5.20
C ALA A 33 -8.34 6.65 4.91
N GLY A 34 -7.71 5.99 5.88
CA GLY A 34 -7.32 4.59 5.75
C GLY A 34 -8.52 3.64 5.58
N SER A 35 -9.64 3.94 6.23
CA SER A 35 -10.87 3.15 6.12
C SER A 35 -11.57 3.33 4.78
N GLU A 36 -11.46 4.49 4.13
CA GLU A 36 -12.03 4.76 2.81
C GLU A 36 -11.39 3.89 1.70
N ILE A 37 -10.12 3.55 1.85
CA ILE A 37 -9.37 2.77 0.85
C ILE A 37 -9.72 1.27 0.90
N VAL A 38 -10.04 0.72 2.08
CA VAL A 38 -10.27 -0.73 2.23
C VAL A 38 -11.42 -1.24 1.34
N PRO A 39 -12.61 -0.61 1.27
CA PRO A 39 -13.67 -1.02 0.36
C PRO A 39 -13.28 -0.93 -1.12
N ILE A 40 -12.44 0.04 -1.49
CA ILE A 40 -11.95 0.20 -2.86
C ILE A 40 -11.10 -1.01 -3.25
N LEU A 41 -10.18 -1.43 -2.38
CA LEU A 41 -9.34 -2.60 -2.58
C LEU A 41 -10.15 -3.91 -2.55
N ALA A 42 -11.13 -4.01 -1.65
CA ALA A 42 -12.00 -5.20 -1.54
C ALA A 42 -12.80 -5.49 -2.83
N ARG A 43 -13.01 -4.50 -3.72
CA ARG A 43 -13.61 -4.73 -5.05
C ARG A 43 -12.70 -5.49 -6.01
N LYS A 44 -11.39 -5.50 -5.79
CA LYS A 44 -10.40 -6.14 -6.65
C LYS A 44 -10.06 -7.57 -6.20
N GLY A 45 -10.44 -7.95 -4.99
CA GLY A 45 -10.12 -9.25 -4.43
C GLY A 45 -10.29 -9.28 -2.92
N ARG A 46 -10.04 -10.47 -2.36
CA ARG A 46 -10.12 -10.68 -0.91
C ARG A 46 -8.94 -9.98 -0.25
N CYS A 47 -9.22 -9.18 0.76
CA CYS A 47 -8.19 -8.45 1.49
C CYS A 47 -8.52 -8.31 2.97
N GLU A 48 -7.50 -8.14 3.80
CA GLU A 48 -7.59 -7.96 5.25
C GLU A 48 -6.83 -6.70 5.66
N ARG A 49 -7.46 -5.84 6.47
CA ARG A 49 -6.80 -4.65 7.01
C ARG A 49 -5.75 -5.04 8.04
N ALA A 50 -4.49 -4.71 7.78
CA ALA A 50 -3.36 -5.00 8.68
C ALA A 50 -3.09 -3.84 9.64
N SER A 51 -3.19 -2.59 9.15
CA SER A 51 -2.98 -1.39 9.95
C SER A 51 -3.79 -0.20 9.40
N ILE A 52 -3.39 1.03 9.72
CA ILE A 52 -4.12 2.23 9.28
C ILE A 52 -3.99 2.46 7.78
N ASP A 53 -2.82 2.16 7.23
CA ASP A 53 -2.40 2.38 5.85
C ASP A 53 -1.97 1.08 5.14
N GLU A 54 -2.09 -0.07 5.80
CA GLU A 54 -1.68 -1.38 5.26
C GLU A 54 -2.83 -2.38 5.19
N VAL A 55 -2.79 -3.21 4.15
CA VAL A 55 -3.77 -4.28 3.86
C VAL A 55 -3.02 -5.49 3.29
N TYR A 56 -3.37 -6.69 3.73
CA TYR A 56 -2.99 -7.94 3.07
C TYR A 56 -3.98 -8.25 1.95
N PHE A 57 -3.47 -8.71 0.81
CA PHE A 57 -4.29 -9.05 -0.36
C PHE A 57 -4.07 -10.51 -0.74
N ASP A 58 -5.16 -11.27 -0.86
CA ASP A 58 -5.09 -12.67 -1.30
C ASP A 58 -5.16 -12.73 -2.83
N LEU A 59 -4.01 -13.02 -3.43
CA LEU A 59 -3.82 -13.08 -4.87
C LEU A 59 -3.89 -14.51 -5.42
N THR A 60 -4.15 -15.52 -4.58
CA THR A 60 -4.08 -16.94 -4.95
C THR A 60 -4.93 -17.23 -6.18
N TYR A 61 -6.20 -16.81 -6.14
CA TYR A 61 -7.14 -17.01 -7.25
C TYR A 61 -6.72 -16.27 -8.53
N VAL A 62 -6.17 -15.06 -8.40
CA VAL A 62 -5.71 -14.25 -9.54
C VAL A 62 -4.56 -14.96 -10.24
N PHE A 63 -3.56 -15.44 -9.49
CA PHE A 63 -2.43 -16.17 -10.06
C PHE A 63 -2.86 -17.50 -10.68
N GLU A 64 -3.73 -18.27 -10.03
CA GLU A 64 -4.25 -19.51 -10.60
C GLU A 64 -4.98 -19.29 -11.93
N THR A 65 -5.72 -18.19 -12.05
CA THR A 65 -6.44 -17.83 -13.28
C THR A 65 -5.46 -17.41 -14.37
N MET A 66 -4.52 -16.51 -14.05
CA MET A 66 -3.48 -16.08 -15.00
C MET A 66 -2.64 -17.26 -15.53
N LEU A 67 -2.27 -18.19 -14.66
CA LEU A 67 -1.50 -19.38 -15.05
C LEU A 67 -2.27 -20.33 -15.96
N LYS A 68 -3.60 -20.44 -15.79
CA LYS A 68 -4.45 -21.26 -16.67
C LYS A 68 -4.66 -20.60 -18.03
N GLU A 69 -4.72 -19.27 -18.07
CA GLU A 69 -4.98 -18.49 -19.29
C GLU A 69 -3.72 -18.21 -20.10
N THR A 70 -2.53 -18.32 -19.50
CA THR A 70 -1.24 -18.10 -20.16
C THR A 70 -0.69 -19.42 -20.73
N SER A 71 -0.42 -19.49 -22.04
CA SER A 71 0.26 -20.64 -22.63
C SER A 71 1.75 -20.67 -22.23
N PHE A 72 2.23 -21.84 -21.79
CA PHE A 72 3.62 -22.04 -21.34
C PHE A 72 4.67 -21.68 -22.41
N GLU A 73 4.29 -21.68 -23.68
CA GLU A 73 5.17 -21.34 -24.82
C GLU A 73 5.52 -19.84 -24.91
N SER A 74 4.82 -18.99 -24.14
CA SER A 74 5.07 -17.54 -24.09
C SER A 74 5.95 -17.08 -22.92
N LEU A 75 6.43 -18.00 -22.08
CA LEU A 75 7.37 -17.72 -21.00
C LEU A 75 8.80 -17.57 -21.56
N GLU A 76 9.01 -16.53 -22.37
CA GLU A 76 10.35 -16.00 -22.57
C GLU A 76 10.93 -15.58 -21.21
N SER A 77 12.25 -15.72 -21.07
CA SER A 77 13.04 -15.54 -19.84
C SER A 77 12.38 -14.69 -18.77
N ILE A 78 12.16 -15.26 -17.58
CA ILE A 78 11.66 -14.51 -16.41
C ILE A 78 12.56 -13.30 -16.22
N ASP A 79 11.99 -12.10 -16.37
CA ASP A 79 12.70 -10.85 -16.15
C ASP A 79 13.26 -10.86 -14.71
N GLU A 80 14.57 -10.59 -14.55
CA GLU A 80 15.22 -10.57 -13.24
C GLU A 80 14.52 -9.61 -12.26
N GLU A 81 13.76 -8.64 -12.75
CA GLU A 81 12.95 -7.74 -11.95
C GLU A 81 11.79 -8.44 -11.23
N VAL A 82 11.24 -9.53 -11.77
CA VAL A 82 10.17 -10.34 -11.14
C VAL A 82 10.68 -11.09 -9.91
N LEU A 83 11.99 -11.35 -9.82
CA LEU A 83 12.61 -11.91 -8.61
C LEU A 83 12.64 -10.92 -7.45
N LYS A 84 12.26 -9.65 -7.67
CA LYS A 84 12.22 -8.63 -6.63
C LYS A 84 10.81 -8.59 -6.02
N PRO A 85 10.62 -9.06 -4.77
CA PRO A 85 9.31 -9.36 -4.19
C PRO A 85 8.41 -8.13 -3.88
N HIS A 86 8.84 -6.92 -4.22
CA HIS A 86 8.17 -5.66 -3.85
C HIS A 86 7.45 -4.97 -5.02
N LYS A 87 7.39 -5.58 -6.21
CA LYS A 87 6.67 -5.03 -7.36
C LYS A 87 5.54 -5.96 -7.79
N LEU A 88 4.30 -5.55 -7.48
CA LEU A 88 3.13 -6.14 -8.10
C LEU A 88 2.99 -5.58 -9.53
N GLY A 89 3.11 -6.46 -10.53
CA GLY A 89 2.85 -6.15 -11.94
C GLY A 89 1.35 -5.93 -12.23
N LEU A 90 0.71 -5.01 -11.52
CA LEU A 90 -0.66 -4.60 -11.82
C LEU A 90 -0.64 -3.72 -13.07
N SER A 91 -1.30 -4.18 -14.14
CA SER A 91 -1.54 -3.36 -15.33
C SER A 91 -2.40 -2.16 -14.93
N SER A 92 -1.85 -0.95 -15.14
CA SER A 92 -2.58 0.30 -14.96
C SER A 92 -3.62 0.42 -16.08
N GLY A 93 -4.79 -0.19 -15.86
CA GLY A 93 -5.99 0.05 -16.64
C GLY A 93 -6.80 1.15 -15.98
N TYR A 94 -6.69 2.37 -16.51
CA TYR A 94 -7.77 3.35 -16.43
C TYR A 94 -8.89 2.95 -17.39
#